data_AF-A0AB38DUU1-F1
#
_entry.id   AF-A0AB38DUU1-F1
#
_cell.length_a   1.000
_cell.length_b   1.000
_cell.length_c   1.000
_cell.angle_alpha   90.00
_cell.angle_beta   90.00
_cell.angle_gamma   90.00
#
_symmetry.space_group_name_H-M   'P 1'
#
loop_
_entity.id
_entity.type
_entity.pdbx_description
1 polymer ?
#
loop_
_entity_poly.entity_id
_entity_poly.type
_entity_poly.pdbx_seq_one_letter_code
_entity_poly.pdbx_strand_id
1 'polypeptide(L)'
;MIKSSKIFNFFLILGLPFIGACKEDSSQKEAVASQSQDSQQKINNSASKPESSMVSEPSQSLSVAEQNANAGPNPESVDIKKIAAGLKEGMPYGDLRKSVISGNWRPKEHPECKKNVIGDDFESICSKNPKQCAVCDELPELDVCSGDGHCITEFSSSDGSKVLKVSTYGEIQDGLVDGSESRLFVSWWDVSPKAD
;
A
#
# COMPACT_ATOMS: atom_id res chain seq x y z
N MET A 1 21.94 -54.44 -20.08
CA MET A 1 21.22 -55.34 -19.14
C MET A 1 20.25 -54.46 -18.35
N ILE A 2 18.95 -54.45 -18.70
CA ILE A 2 17.86 -55.21 -18.02
C ILE A 2 17.58 -54.59 -16.63
N LYS A 3 16.39 -54.13 -16.21
CA LYS A 3 15.01 -54.09 -16.71
C LYS A 3 14.17 -53.25 -15.72
N SER A 4 13.06 -52.67 -16.22
CA SER A 4 11.74 -52.56 -15.55
C SER A 4 11.61 -51.69 -14.27
N SER A 5 10.47 -51.08 -13.92
CA SER A 5 9.09 -51.23 -14.41
C SER A 5 8.25 -50.00 -14.05
N LYS A 6 7.28 -49.69 -14.92
CA LYS A 6 6.14 -48.78 -14.70
C LYS A 6 5.10 -49.42 -13.75
N ILE A 7 4.29 -48.61 -13.07
CA ILE A 7 2.85 -48.80 -12.70
C ILE A 7 2.39 -47.40 -12.21
N PHE A 8 1.71 -46.56 -13.00
CA PHE A 8 0.28 -46.54 -13.30
C PHE A 8 -0.61 -46.64 -12.05
N ASN A 9 -1.13 -45.52 -11.56
CA ASN A 9 -2.42 -45.55 -10.89
C ASN A 9 -3.27 -44.34 -11.22
N PHE A 10 -4.49 -44.68 -11.61
CA PHE A 10 -5.47 -43.93 -12.36
C PHE A 10 -6.66 -43.80 -11.40
N PHE A 11 -6.84 -42.64 -10.78
CA PHE A 11 -8.06 -42.38 -10.01
C PHE A 11 -8.94 -41.42 -10.79
N LEU A 12 -9.79 -42.07 -11.58
CA LEU A 12 -10.98 -41.55 -12.22
C LEU A 12 -12.03 -41.36 -11.11
N ILE A 13 -12.29 -40.11 -10.70
CA ILE A 13 -13.47 -39.78 -9.89
C ILE A 13 -14.50 -39.15 -10.83
N LEU A 14 -15.53 -39.95 -11.08
CA LEU A 14 -16.79 -39.60 -11.72
C LEU A 14 -17.50 -38.49 -10.94
N GLY A 15 -18.21 -37.66 -11.69
CA GLY A 15 -18.76 -36.39 -11.22
C GLY A 15 -20.02 -36.47 -10.37
N LEU A 16 -20.50 -35.28 -10.01
CA LEU A 16 -21.88 -34.97 -9.69
C LEU A 16 -22.09 -33.45 -9.89
N PRO A 17 -23.04 -33.02 -10.74
CA PRO A 17 -23.42 -31.62 -10.88
C PRO A 17 -24.43 -31.24 -9.80
N PHE A 18 -24.10 -30.28 -8.94
CA PHE A 18 -25.12 -29.59 -8.14
C PHE A 18 -25.69 -28.44 -8.96
N ILE A 19 -26.87 -28.68 -9.50
CA ILE A 19 -27.80 -27.66 -10.01
C ILE A 19 -28.33 -26.93 -8.77
N GLY A 20 -27.85 -25.71 -8.54
CA GLY A 20 -28.41 -24.78 -7.57
C GLY A 20 -29.19 -23.68 -8.30
N ALA A 21 -30.47 -23.93 -8.56
CA ALA A 21 -31.42 -22.91 -9.00
C ALA A 21 -31.83 -22.06 -7.79
N CYS A 22 -31.34 -20.82 -7.70
CA CYS A 22 -31.94 -19.80 -6.84
C CYS A 22 -32.95 -19.00 -7.66
N LYS A 23 -34.18 -19.03 -7.16
CA LYS A 23 -35.41 -18.51 -7.71
C LYS A 23 -35.52 -17.01 -7.42
N GLU A 24 -35.99 -16.26 -8.41
CA GLU A 24 -36.54 -14.91 -8.28
C GLU A 24 -37.52 -14.82 -7.11
N ASP A 25 -37.39 -13.78 -6.29
CA ASP A 25 -38.57 -13.15 -5.71
C ASP A 25 -38.43 -11.62 -5.79
N SER A 26 -39.50 -11.04 -6.30
CA SER A 26 -39.70 -9.63 -6.54
C SER A 26 -40.52 -9.11 -5.36
N SER A 27 -40.04 -8.07 -4.68
CA SER A 27 -40.91 -7.25 -3.85
C SER A 27 -40.40 -5.83 -3.78
N GLN A 28 -41.11 -4.98 -4.54
CA GLN A 28 -41.27 -3.57 -4.23
C GLN A 28 -41.72 -3.40 -2.78
N LYS A 29 -41.20 -2.39 -2.10
CA LYS A 29 -42.07 -1.46 -1.35
C LYS A 29 -41.40 -0.13 -1.07
N GLU A 30 -42.25 0.87 -1.23
CA GLU A 30 -42.07 2.30 -1.12
C GLU A 30 -41.66 2.79 0.28
N ALA A 31 -40.80 3.81 0.25
CA ALA A 31 -40.99 5.14 0.81
C ALA A 31 -40.98 5.42 2.33
N VAL A 32 -40.37 6.59 2.56
CA VAL A 32 -40.55 7.57 3.64
C VAL A 32 -39.96 7.21 5.01
N ALA A 33 -38.81 7.82 5.32
CA ALA A 33 -38.65 8.59 6.56
C ALA A 33 -37.41 9.48 6.45
N SER A 34 -37.60 10.68 5.91
CA SER A 34 -36.65 11.78 6.11
C SER A 34 -36.92 12.33 7.51
N GLN A 35 -36.07 11.97 8.48
CA GLN A 35 -36.02 12.59 9.80
C GLN A 35 -34.82 13.53 9.82
N SER A 36 -35.08 14.82 9.60
CA SER A 36 -34.13 15.90 9.86
C SER A 36 -34.59 16.61 11.13
N GLN A 37 -33.88 16.34 12.23
CA GLN A 37 -33.89 17.11 13.47
C GLN A 37 -32.63 17.99 13.41
N ASP A 38 -32.80 19.30 13.33
CA ASP A 38 -32.86 20.22 14.48
C ASP A 38 -31.47 20.62 14.97
N SER A 39 -31.07 21.85 14.64
CA SER A 39 -30.49 22.83 15.58
C SER A 39 -29.76 23.91 14.80
N GLN A 40 -30.46 25.02 14.58
CA GLN A 40 -29.86 26.28 14.16
C GLN A 40 -29.05 26.84 15.34
N GLN A 41 -27.72 26.75 15.26
CA GLN A 41 -26.84 27.39 16.21
C GLN A 41 -26.69 28.88 15.86
N LYS A 42 -27.15 29.68 16.81
CA LYS A 42 -27.18 31.13 16.85
C LYS A 42 -25.78 31.69 17.18
N ILE A 43 -25.22 32.46 16.23
CA ILE A 43 -24.61 33.79 16.39
C ILE A 43 -23.26 33.93 17.15
N ASN A 44 -22.30 34.41 16.35
CA ASN A 44 -21.21 35.37 16.61
C ASN A 44 -20.08 35.00 17.57
N ASN A 45 -18.86 35.04 17.04
CA ASN A 45 -17.90 36.10 17.39
C ASN A 45 -16.70 36.06 16.44
N SER A 46 -16.53 37.11 15.62
CA SER A 46 -15.24 37.44 15.03
C SER A 46 -15.21 38.92 14.67
N ALA A 47 -14.37 39.68 15.37
CA ALA A 47 -13.78 40.92 14.89
C ALA A 47 -12.65 41.36 15.83
N SER A 48 -11.42 41.22 15.40
CA SER A 48 -10.30 42.09 15.79
C SER A 48 -9.24 42.06 14.68
N LYS A 49 -9.25 43.12 13.87
CA LYS A 49 -8.19 43.65 12.96
C LYS A 49 -7.04 44.21 13.84
N PRO A 50 -5.77 44.42 13.40
CA PRO A 50 -5.32 45.27 12.26
C PRO A 50 -4.24 44.58 11.36
N GLU A 51 -4.12 44.78 10.05
CA GLU A 51 -3.61 45.90 9.23
C GLU A 51 -2.07 46.07 9.15
N SER A 52 -1.56 46.26 7.91
CA SER A 52 -0.28 46.86 7.45
C SER A 52 0.76 45.88 6.86
N SER A 53 0.94 45.82 5.53
CA SER A 53 1.78 46.64 4.60
C SER A 53 3.13 45.94 4.29
N MET A 54 3.37 45.37 3.10
CA MET A 54 3.84 45.98 1.83
C MET A 54 5.38 45.89 1.64
N VAL A 55 5.76 45.43 0.43
CA VAL A 55 7.01 45.68 -0.36
C VAL A 55 8.22 44.71 -0.27
N SER A 56 8.64 44.29 -1.47
CA SER A 56 10.02 44.11 -2.04
C SER A 56 10.77 42.77 -2.02
N GLU A 57 10.81 42.11 -3.20
CA GLU A 57 12.03 41.57 -3.85
C GLU A 57 13.06 42.71 -4.09
N PRO A 58 14.39 42.49 -4.28
CA PRO A 58 14.95 41.52 -5.25
C PRO A 58 16.35 40.88 -4.96
N SER A 59 16.70 39.90 -5.81
CA SER A 59 18.00 39.64 -6.45
C SER A 59 19.25 39.11 -5.70
N GLN A 60 19.78 38.01 -6.29
CA GLN A 60 21.20 37.71 -6.63
C GLN A 60 22.16 37.37 -5.45
N SER A 61 23.16 36.48 -5.54
CA SER A 61 23.77 35.64 -6.59
C SER A 61 24.82 34.72 -5.92
N LEU A 62 25.18 33.58 -6.56
CA LEU A 62 26.55 32.99 -6.69
C LEU A 62 27.41 32.78 -5.41
N SER A 63 28.21 31.73 -5.19
CA SER A 63 28.76 30.62 -5.99
C SER A 63 29.73 29.80 -5.09
N VAL A 64 30.14 28.64 -5.60
CA VAL A 64 31.37 27.86 -5.27
C VAL A 64 31.43 27.10 -3.94
N ALA A 65 31.38 25.76 -4.03
CA ALA A 65 32.49 24.89 -3.65
C ALA A 65 32.23 23.45 -4.14
N GLU A 66 32.79 23.15 -5.30
CA GLU A 66 33.15 21.79 -5.67
C GLU A 66 34.39 21.39 -4.86
N GLN A 67 34.33 20.29 -4.10
CA GLN A 67 35.25 19.15 -4.20
C GLN A 67 35.31 18.32 -2.91
N ASN A 68 35.23 17.01 -3.13
CA ASN A 68 35.82 15.93 -2.35
C ASN A 68 35.18 15.57 -0.99
N ALA A 69 34.14 14.75 -1.07
CA ALA A 69 33.93 13.68 -0.10
C ALA A 69 33.93 12.33 -0.83
N ASN A 70 35.14 11.79 -0.97
CA ASN A 70 35.47 10.39 -0.69
C ASN A 70 34.34 9.39 -0.95
N ALA A 71 34.39 8.74 -2.12
CA ALA A 71 33.69 7.49 -2.37
C ALA A 71 34.27 6.40 -1.45
N GLY A 72 33.88 6.45 -0.18
CA GLY A 72 33.87 5.28 0.67
C GLY A 72 33.03 4.19 0.00
N PRO A 73 33.18 2.91 0.39
CA PRO A 73 32.39 1.84 -0.19
C PRO A 73 30.92 2.25 -0.10
N ASN A 74 30.30 2.49 -1.26
CA ASN A 74 28.86 2.59 -1.37
C ASN A 74 28.32 1.39 -0.58
N PRO A 75 27.48 1.58 0.45
CA PRO A 75 26.93 0.45 1.19
C PRO A 75 26.28 -0.47 0.16
N GLU A 76 26.99 -1.56 -0.15
CA GLU A 76 26.69 -2.44 -1.27
C GLU A 76 25.22 -2.81 -1.12
N SER A 77 24.39 -2.29 -2.02
CA SER A 77 22.99 -2.65 -2.02
C SER A 77 22.95 -4.16 -2.23
N VAL A 78 22.28 -4.85 -1.32
CA VAL A 78 22.18 -6.30 -1.42
C VAL A 78 21.45 -6.56 -2.74
N ASP A 79 22.07 -7.40 -3.59
CA ASP A 79 21.48 -7.75 -4.88
C ASP A 79 20.03 -8.21 -4.65
N ILE A 80 19.10 -7.58 -5.34
CA ILE A 80 17.68 -7.89 -5.27
C ILE A 80 17.41 -9.35 -5.58
N LYS A 81 18.25 -10.03 -6.36
CA LYS A 81 18.14 -11.47 -6.56
C LYS A 81 18.27 -12.25 -5.26
N LYS A 82 19.12 -11.80 -4.33
CA LYS A 82 19.29 -12.41 -3.02
C LYS A 82 18.11 -12.13 -2.10
N ILE A 83 17.56 -10.91 -2.13
CA ILE A 83 16.36 -10.55 -1.37
C ILE A 83 15.15 -11.34 -1.90
N ALA A 84 14.92 -11.29 -3.22
CA ALA A 84 13.83 -11.98 -3.91
C ALA A 84 13.88 -13.50 -3.75
N ALA A 85 15.07 -14.11 -3.65
CA ALA A 85 15.22 -15.54 -3.38
C ALA A 85 14.72 -15.96 -1.97
N GLY A 86 14.64 -15.01 -1.03
CA GLY A 86 14.09 -15.24 0.31
C GLY A 86 12.57 -15.05 0.40
N LEU A 87 11.94 -14.43 -0.61
CA LEU A 87 10.51 -14.11 -0.61
C LEU A 87 9.67 -15.36 -0.93
N LYS A 88 8.52 -15.45 -0.27
CA LYS A 88 7.60 -16.58 -0.40
C LYS A 88 6.17 -16.09 -0.33
N GLU A 89 5.31 -16.68 -1.14
CA GLU A 89 3.87 -16.52 -1.00
C GLU A 89 3.43 -17.02 0.39
N GLY A 90 2.50 -16.30 1.02
CA GLY A 90 1.99 -16.59 2.35
C GLY A 90 2.90 -16.15 3.51
N MET A 91 4.07 -15.55 3.26
CA MET A 91 4.86 -14.98 4.35
C MET A 91 4.21 -13.69 4.90
N PRO A 92 4.38 -13.38 6.19
CA PRO A 92 3.97 -12.08 6.74
C PRO A 92 4.62 -10.93 5.99
N TYR A 93 3.82 -9.91 5.67
CA TYR A 93 4.33 -8.73 4.97
C TYR A 93 5.38 -7.98 5.81
N GLY A 94 5.19 -7.86 7.13
CA GLY A 94 6.17 -7.23 8.02
C GLY A 94 7.56 -7.86 7.91
N ASP A 95 7.62 -9.20 7.85
CA ASP A 95 8.89 -9.95 7.69
C ASP A 95 9.55 -9.64 6.32
N LEU A 96 8.75 -9.55 5.26
CA LEU A 96 9.24 -9.14 3.93
C LEU A 96 9.79 -7.72 4.00
N ARG A 97 8.99 -6.77 4.52
CA ARG A 97 9.34 -5.35 4.61
C ARG A 97 10.66 -5.16 5.35
N LYS A 98 10.82 -5.82 6.49
CA LYS A 98 12.04 -5.81 7.28
C LYS A 98 13.24 -6.33 6.50
N SER A 99 13.07 -7.42 5.75
CA SER A 99 14.13 -8.02 4.94
C SER A 99 14.54 -7.11 3.77
N VAL A 100 13.58 -6.48 3.11
CA VAL A 100 13.79 -5.54 2.00
C VAL A 100 14.53 -4.30 2.50
N ILE A 101 14.07 -3.67 3.59
CA ILE A 101 14.72 -2.49 4.18
C ILE A 101 16.13 -2.82 4.69
N SER A 102 16.32 -3.99 5.32
CA SER A 102 17.64 -4.47 5.74
C SER A 102 18.59 -4.72 4.56
N GLY A 103 18.03 -4.96 3.37
CA GLY A 103 18.75 -5.08 2.11
C GLY A 103 19.09 -3.74 1.42
N ASN A 104 18.90 -2.61 2.11
CA ASN A 104 19.13 -1.25 1.60
C ASN A 104 18.17 -0.81 0.48
N TRP A 105 16.99 -1.44 0.40
CA TRP A 105 15.89 -0.95 -0.42
C TRP A 105 15.06 0.05 0.38
N ARG A 106 14.48 1.03 -0.31
CA ARG A 106 13.75 2.14 0.32
C ARG A 106 12.26 2.02 0.01
N PRO A 107 11.36 2.25 0.98
CA PRO A 107 9.96 2.48 0.68
C PRO A 107 9.82 3.55 -0.40
N LYS A 108 9.03 3.29 -1.44
CA LYS A 108 8.73 4.30 -2.46
C LYS A 108 7.52 5.08 -1.98
N GLU A 109 7.65 6.40 -1.81
CA GLU A 109 6.52 7.21 -1.34
C GLU A 109 5.41 7.30 -2.40
N HIS A 110 4.17 7.10 -1.95
CA HIS A 110 2.95 7.27 -2.75
C HIS A 110 2.07 8.39 -2.16
N PRO A 111 2.21 9.66 -2.63
CA PRO A 111 1.41 10.78 -2.14
C PRO A 111 -0.10 10.58 -2.29
N GLU A 112 -0.50 9.78 -3.29
CA GLU A 112 -1.90 9.46 -3.59
C GLU A 112 -2.44 8.30 -2.74
N CYS A 113 -1.68 7.73 -1.80
CA CYS A 113 -2.10 6.58 -1.00
C CYS A 113 -3.48 6.81 -0.34
N LYS A 114 -3.69 7.97 0.28
CA LYS A 114 -4.97 8.25 0.97
C LYS A 114 -6.15 8.23 0.00
N LYS A 115 -5.98 8.80 -1.19
CA LYS A 115 -6.98 8.74 -2.24
C LYS A 115 -7.19 7.32 -2.76
N ASN A 116 -6.12 6.57 -2.98
CA ASN A 116 -6.17 5.21 -3.54
C ASN A 116 -6.71 4.16 -2.56
N VAL A 117 -6.49 4.34 -1.26
CA VAL A 117 -6.86 3.38 -0.19
C VAL A 117 -8.19 3.74 0.46
N ILE A 118 -8.45 5.03 0.69
CA ILE A 118 -9.65 5.52 1.40
C ILE A 118 -10.73 6.00 0.41
N GLY A 119 -10.33 6.44 -0.78
CA GLY A 119 -11.21 6.96 -1.83
C GLY A 119 -11.17 8.49 -1.95
N ASP A 120 -11.97 9.04 -2.87
CA ASP A 120 -11.95 10.47 -3.20
C ASP A 120 -12.37 11.39 -2.03
N ASP A 121 -13.18 10.92 -1.07
CA ASP A 121 -13.61 11.69 0.11
C ASP A 121 -12.64 11.54 1.31
N PHE A 122 -11.37 11.17 1.06
CA PHE A 122 -10.43 10.88 2.14
C PHE A 122 -10.25 12.07 3.10
N GLU A 123 -10.30 13.33 2.65
CA GLU A 123 -10.14 14.49 3.53
C GLU A 123 -11.22 14.56 4.64
N SER A 124 -12.49 14.35 4.27
CA SER A 124 -13.63 14.29 5.20
C SER A 124 -13.54 13.09 6.13
N ILE A 125 -13.10 11.95 5.61
CA ILE A 125 -12.97 10.69 6.37
C ILE A 125 -11.82 10.79 7.39
N CYS A 126 -10.62 11.18 6.93
CA CYS A 126 -9.43 11.31 7.77
C CYS A 126 -9.58 12.39 8.85
N SER A 127 -10.28 13.49 8.56
CA SER A 127 -10.52 14.55 9.56
C SER A 127 -11.44 14.10 10.70
N LYS A 128 -12.42 13.25 10.41
CA LYS A 128 -13.32 12.66 11.43
C LYS A 128 -12.68 11.50 12.18
N ASN A 129 -11.90 10.69 11.47
CA ASN A 129 -11.22 9.53 12.05
C ASN A 129 -9.79 9.39 11.49
N PRO A 130 -8.81 10.08 12.10
CA PRO A 130 -7.42 10.06 11.63
C PRO A 130 -6.81 8.65 11.54
N LYS A 131 -7.29 7.72 12.38
CA LYS A 131 -6.80 6.34 12.39
C LYS A 131 -7.07 5.59 11.09
N GLN A 132 -8.12 5.96 10.35
CA GLN A 132 -8.43 5.29 9.08
C GLN A 132 -7.36 5.57 8.01
N CYS A 133 -6.62 6.67 8.14
CA CYS A 133 -5.64 7.10 7.15
C CYS A 133 -4.19 6.95 7.63
N ALA A 134 -3.99 6.61 8.91
CA ALA A 134 -2.67 6.44 9.52
C ALA A 134 -1.81 5.41 8.78
N VAL A 135 -2.44 4.38 8.20
CA VAL A 135 -1.74 3.34 7.45
C VAL A 135 -0.94 3.88 6.26
N CYS A 136 -1.42 4.95 5.60
CA CYS A 136 -0.69 5.61 4.51
C CYS A 136 0.49 6.45 5.00
N ASP A 137 0.47 6.87 6.26
CA ASP A 137 1.58 7.61 6.88
C ASP A 137 2.62 6.64 7.47
N GLU A 138 2.18 5.46 7.93
CA GLU A 138 3.02 4.41 8.52
C GLU A 138 3.70 3.51 7.46
N LEU A 139 3.02 3.29 6.33
CA LEU A 139 3.49 2.49 5.20
C LEU A 139 3.64 3.40 3.96
N PRO A 140 4.71 4.21 3.87
CA PRO A 140 4.92 5.11 2.73
C PRO A 140 4.99 4.36 1.39
N GLU A 141 5.39 3.08 1.41
CA GLU A 141 5.39 2.18 0.25
C GLU A 141 4.00 1.74 -0.23
N LEU A 142 2.93 2.02 0.51
CA LEU A 142 1.59 1.60 0.16
C LEU A 142 1.03 2.44 -0.99
N ASP A 143 0.74 1.80 -2.12
CA ASP A 143 0.22 2.47 -3.32
C ASP A 143 -1.31 2.47 -3.36
N VAL A 144 -1.90 1.27 -3.25
CA VAL A 144 -3.35 1.07 -3.36
C VAL A 144 -3.77 -0.16 -2.56
N CYS A 145 -4.98 -0.10 -2.00
CA CYS A 145 -5.69 -1.25 -1.43
C CYS A 145 -7.12 -1.26 -1.95
N SER A 146 -7.61 -2.42 -2.34
CA SER A 146 -9.03 -2.64 -2.59
C SER A 146 -9.77 -2.99 -1.28
N GLY A 147 -11.07 -2.76 -1.27
CA GLY A 147 -11.92 -3.04 -0.10
C GLY A 147 -12.08 -4.52 0.25
N ASP A 148 -11.59 -5.45 -0.58
CA ASP A 148 -11.53 -6.88 -0.33
C ASP A 148 -10.16 -7.34 0.24
N GLY A 149 -9.25 -6.41 0.51
CA GLY A 149 -7.99 -6.66 1.22
C GLY A 149 -6.79 -6.95 0.32
N HIS A 150 -6.90 -6.79 -1.01
CA HIS A 150 -5.72 -6.81 -1.87
C HIS A 150 -5.02 -5.47 -1.86
N CYS A 151 -3.73 -5.45 -1.56
CA CYS A 151 -2.92 -4.23 -1.61
C CYS A 151 -1.70 -4.39 -2.51
N ILE A 152 -1.20 -3.26 -3.00
CA ILE A 152 0.06 -3.14 -3.73
C ILE A 152 0.97 -2.22 -2.94
N THR A 153 2.20 -2.66 -2.74
CA THR A 153 3.27 -1.87 -2.14
C THR A 153 4.50 -1.85 -3.04
N GLU A 154 5.28 -0.77 -3.01
CA GLU A 154 6.45 -0.62 -3.87
C GLU A 154 7.68 -0.16 -3.09
N PHE A 155 8.81 -0.80 -3.35
CA PHE A 155 10.12 -0.39 -2.86
C PHE A 155 11.03 -0.01 -4.02
N SER A 156 11.88 0.98 -3.82
CA SER A 156 12.91 1.37 -4.79
C SER A 156 14.28 0.84 -4.36
N SER A 157 15.11 0.48 -5.34
CA SER A 157 16.52 0.19 -5.09
C SER A 157 17.23 1.44 -4.57
N SER A 158 18.36 1.25 -3.87
CA SER A 158 19.13 2.35 -3.29
C SER A 158 19.56 3.41 -4.32
N ASP A 159 19.78 2.99 -5.57
CA ASP A 159 20.16 3.83 -6.72
C ASP A 159 18.94 4.34 -7.52
N GLY A 160 17.72 3.96 -7.13
CA GLY A 160 16.46 4.34 -7.79
C GLY A 160 16.23 3.71 -9.17
N SER A 161 17.08 2.78 -9.61
CA SER A 161 17.02 2.18 -10.95
C SER A 161 15.97 1.07 -11.10
N LYS A 162 15.53 0.47 -9.99
CA LYS A 162 14.59 -0.66 -9.96
C LYS A 162 13.49 -0.44 -8.95
N VAL A 163 12.36 -1.10 -9.21
CA VAL A 163 11.21 -1.16 -8.33
C VAL A 163 10.91 -2.62 -8.00
N LEU A 164 10.71 -2.91 -6.72
CA LEU A 164 10.15 -4.15 -6.21
C LEU A 164 8.68 -3.88 -5.91
N LYS A 165 7.81 -4.46 -6.73
CA LYS A 165 6.37 -4.43 -6.51
C LYS A 165 5.98 -5.68 -5.73
N VAL A 166 5.20 -5.50 -4.68
CA VAL A 166 4.71 -6.59 -3.83
C VAL A 166 3.20 -6.45 -3.73
N SER A 167 2.50 -7.53 -3.99
CA SER A 167 1.08 -7.62 -3.67
C SER A 167 0.87 -8.42 -2.41
N THR A 168 -0.12 -8.00 -1.64
CA THR A 168 -0.52 -8.63 -0.40
C THR A 168 -2.02 -8.93 -0.42
N TYR A 169 -2.43 -9.79 0.50
CA TYR A 169 -3.82 -10.04 0.83
C TYR A 169 -4.01 -10.07 2.34
N GLY A 170 -5.05 -9.41 2.83
CA GLY A 170 -5.47 -9.44 4.23
C GLY A 170 -5.57 -8.05 4.87
N GLU A 171 -5.23 -7.96 6.14
CA GLU A 171 -5.48 -6.79 6.98
C GLU A 171 -4.34 -5.77 6.90
N ILE A 172 -4.48 -4.72 6.09
CA ILE A 172 -3.40 -3.73 5.86
C ILE A 172 -2.90 -3.03 7.13
N GLN A 173 -3.74 -2.96 8.17
CA GLN A 173 -3.37 -2.42 9.49
C GLN A 173 -2.25 -3.23 10.17
N ASP A 174 -2.04 -4.47 9.74
CA ASP A 174 -0.97 -5.35 10.23
C ASP A 174 0.32 -5.20 9.40
N GLY A 175 0.47 -4.16 8.57
CA GLY A 175 1.63 -3.97 7.70
C GLY A 175 2.98 -3.79 8.41
N LEU A 176 2.95 -3.49 9.71
CA LEU A 176 4.13 -3.44 10.59
C LEU A 176 4.22 -4.66 11.53
N VAL A 177 3.32 -5.63 11.42
CA VAL A 177 3.28 -6.84 12.26
C VAL A 177 4.05 -7.97 11.58
N ASP A 178 5.05 -8.47 12.28
CA ASP A 178 5.94 -9.56 11.89
C ASP A 178 5.40 -10.93 12.39
N GLY A 179 5.88 -12.02 11.80
CA GLY A 179 5.66 -13.37 12.32
C GLY A 179 4.19 -13.86 12.33
N SER A 180 3.87 -14.76 13.26
CA SER A 180 2.59 -15.49 13.28
C SER A 180 1.37 -14.65 13.61
N GLU A 181 1.56 -13.47 14.18
CA GLU A 181 0.46 -12.57 14.55
C GLU A 181 -0.02 -11.71 13.38
N SER A 182 0.73 -11.68 12.27
CA SER A 182 0.37 -10.92 11.10
C SER A 182 -0.85 -11.51 10.41
N ARG A 183 -1.78 -10.66 9.99
CA ARG A 183 -2.91 -11.03 9.13
C ARG A 183 -2.78 -10.44 7.72
N LEU A 184 -1.59 -9.93 7.37
CA LEU A 184 -1.27 -9.43 6.03
C LEU A 184 -0.17 -10.29 5.41
N PHE A 185 -0.51 -10.97 4.32
CA PHE A 185 0.38 -11.94 3.71
C PHE A 185 0.75 -11.55 2.29
N VAL A 186 1.98 -11.88 1.90
CA VAL A 186 2.48 -11.70 0.54
C VAL A 186 1.76 -12.66 -0.40
N SER A 187 1.23 -12.17 -1.52
CA SER A 187 0.58 -13.00 -2.55
C SER A 187 1.47 -13.15 -3.79
N TRP A 188 2.18 -12.09 -4.21
CA TRP A 188 3.16 -12.15 -5.30
C TRP A 188 4.13 -10.96 -5.22
N TRP A 189 5.23 -11.05 -5.96
CA TRP A 189 6.20 -9.96 -6.11
C TRP A 189 6.83 -9.95 -7.51
N ASP A 190 7.25 -8.78 -7.97
CA ASP A 190 8.01 -8.59 -9.22
C ASP A 190 9.08 -7.51 -9.04
N VAL A 191 10.19 -7.66 -9.77
CA VAL A 191 11.28 -6.70 -9.80
C VAL A 191 11.48 -6.23 -11.23
N SER A 192 11.23 -4.95 -11.46
CA SER A 192 11.35 -4.32 -12.78
C SER A 192 12.26 -3.10 -12.72
N PRO A 193 12.84 -2.68 -13.87
CA PRO A 193 13.41 -1.36 -13.99
C PRO A 193 12.36 -0.29 -13.66
N LYS A 194 12.77 0.83 -13.08
CA LYS A 194 11.88 1.97 -12.93
C LYS A 194 11.41 2.41 -14.32
N ALA A 195 10.09 2.54 -14.51
CA ALA A 195 9.55 3.13 -15.73
C ALA A 195 9.87 4.62 -15.76
N ASP A 196 10.38 5.10 -16.90
CA ASP A 196 10.66 6.51 -17.18
C ASP A 196 9.38 7.30 -17.49
#